data_AF-A0A7C4PL62-F1
#
_entry.id   AF-A0A7C4PL62-F1
#
_cell.length_a   1.000
_cell.length_b   1.000
_cell.length_c   1.000
_cell.angle_alpha   90.00
_cell.angle_beta   90.00
_cell.angle_gamma   90.00
#
_symmetry.space_group_name_H-M   'P 1'
#
loop_
_entity.id
_entity.type
_entity.pdbx_description
1 polymer ?
#
loop_
_entity_poly.entity_id
_entity_poly.type
_entity_poly.pdbx_seq_one_letter_code
_entity_poly.pdbx_strand_id
1 'polypeptide(L)'
;MKSKPSITGFTNEEPIPVPGRSFACYRKSSTAYPHWSVPLLFNLPAPQKRQVEPTFLFGGRALSISPWFWTLAAFASGSVPYSFLIGKLLFHTDIRKVGDGNPGATNVIRAGGRLSGGMAVLLDALKATIPVGLVFYGHRPPILWMTIIALAPLAGHLFTPWLGWRGGKGVSTTFGLWAALTLGEVPLILGSFMLLYIFLIENSGWAVMLSMLGVLGHLLVNHPDPLFLLIWIGNAILLGWAHRADLRTRPRLRSRWGRNLP
;
A
#
# COMPACT_ATOMS: atom_id res chain seq x y z
N MET A 1 67.03 70.71 17.63
CA MET A 1 66.93 71.29 18.99
C MET A 1 65.47 71.56 19.29
N LYS A 2 64.94 70.96 20.37
CA LYS A 2 63.64 71.24 21.05
C LYS A 2 62.38 70.85 20.20
N SER A 3 61.39 70.07 20.67
CA SER A 3 60.84 69.85 22.02
C SER A 3 59.98 68.57 22.09
N LYS A 4 60.11 67.79 23.19
CA LYS A 4 59.03 66.97 23.83
C LYS A 4 58.29 67.88 24.85
N PRO A 5 57.10 67.56 25.45
CA PRO A 5 56.50 66.26 25.83
C PRO A 5 54.98 66.16 25.41
N SER A 6 54.13 65.15 25.68
CA SER A 6 53.77 64.43 26.93
C SER A 6 52.96 63.14 26.67
N ILE A 7 52.95 62.25 27.67
CA ILE A 7 52.38 60.89 27.71
C ILE A 7 50.93 60.88 28.24
N THR A 8 50.05 60.06 27.64
CA THR A 8 48.99 59.18 28.23
C THR A 8 48.16 58.62 27.05
N GLY A 9 47.62 57.40 26.99
CA GLY A 9 47.61 56.21 27.81
C GLY A 9 46.77 55.13 27.08
N PHE A 10 47.01 53.86 27.46
CA PHE A 10 46.15 52.68 27.34
C PHE A 10 45.70 52.11 25.97
N THR A 11 46.18 50.89 25.78
CA THR A 11 45.91 49.86 24.78
C THR A 11 44.45 49.38 24.73
N ASN A 12 43.92 49.12 23.54
CA ASN A 12 42.85 48.15 23.31
C ASN A 12 43.10 47.46 21.96
N GLU A 13 43.63 46.23 22.01
CA GLU A 13 43.63 45.30 20.88
C GLU A 13 42.25 44.64 20.77
N GLU A 14 41.68 44.63 19.57
CA GLU A 14 40.42 43.93 19.25
C GLU A 14 40.65 42.42 19.14
N PRO A 15 39.79 41.56 19.74
CA PRO A 15 39.88 40.12 19.54
C PRO A 15 39.06 39.63 18.33
N ILE A 16 39.71 38.78 17.53
CA ILE A 16 39.25 38.04 16.35
C ILE A 16 38.14 37.02 16.73
N PRO A 17 37.09 36.81 15.90
CA PRO A 17 35.98 35.92 16.23
C PRO A 17 36.29 34.43 15.97
N VAL A 18 35.96 33.58 16.95
CA VAL A 18 35.99 32.10 16.87
C VAL A 18 34.54 31.58 16.74
N PRO A 19 34.19 30.72 15.76
CA PRO A 19 32.83 30.21 15.66
C PRO A 19 32.60 29.04 16.64
N GLY A 20 31.99 29.36 17.78
CA GLY A 20 31.54 28.41 18.80
C GLY A 20 30.03 28.14 18.70
N ARG A 21 29.68 26.87 18.87
CA ARG A 21 28.34 26.27 18.85
C ARG A 21 27.35 26.99 19.76
N SER A 22 26.18 27.38 19.23
CA SER A 22 25.03 27.81 20.04
C SER A 22 24.07 26.63 20.22
N PHE A 23 23.92 26.20 21.48
CA PHE A 23 22.90 25.25 21.92
C PHE A 23 21.58 26.01 22.14
N ALA A 24 20.58 25.72 21.30
CA ALA A 24 19.21 26.16 21.54
C ALA A 24 18.50 25.18 22.49
N CYS A 25 17.96 25.75 23.56
CA CYS A 25 17.18 25.12 24.61
C CYS A 25 15.86 24.56 24.06
N TYR A 26 15.59 23.26 24.24
CA TYR A 26 14.26 22.68 24.03
C TYR A 26 13.73 22.08 25.34
N ARG A 27 12.60 22.63 25.78
CA ARG A 27 11.89 22.36 27.03
C ARG A 27 11.35 20.92 27.01
N LYS A 28 11.75 20.13 28.00
CA LYS A 28 11.32 18.74 28.23
C LYS A 28 10.00 18.75 29.00
N SER A 29 8.89 18.30 28.39
CA SER A 29 7.66 17.99 29.11
C SER A 29 7.69 16.54 29.59
N SER A 30 7.53 16.38 30.90
CA SER A 30 7.51 15.12 31.63
C SER A 30 6.22 14.33 31.40
N THR A 31 6.33 13.08 30.97
CA THR A 31 5.36 12.02 31.29
C THR A 31 6.13 10.80 31.77
N ALA A 32 5.85 10.41 33.01
CA ALA A 32 6.53 9.37 33.77
C ALA A 32 6.22 7.97 33.22
N TYR A 33 7.25 7.13 33.15
CA TYR A 33 7.13 5.67 33.06
C TYR A 33 8.02 5.05 34.15
N PRO A 34 7.61 3.90 34.73
CA PRO A 34 8.30 3.30 35.86
C PRO A 34 9.66 2.74 35.45
N HIS A 35 10.61 2.84 36.38
CA HIS A 35 12.03 2.61 36.18
C HIS A 35 12.36 1.16 36.53
N TRP A 36 12.75 0.37 35.54
CA TRP A 36 13.57 -0.82 35.77
C TRP A 36 15.00 -0.49 35.35
N SER A 37 15.88 -0.40 36.33
CA SER A 37 17.27 -0.04 36.18
C SER A 37 18.06 -1.19 35.54
N VAL A 38 18.46 -1.04 34.27
CA VAL A 38 19.51 -1.86 33.67
C VAL A 38 20.77 -0.99 33.52
N PRO A 39 21.95 -1.44 33.98
CA PRO A 39 23.15 -0.59 34.00
C PRO A 39 23.67 -0.27 32.58
N LEU A 40 24.18 0.95 32.45
CA LEU A 40 24.93 1.48 31.31
C LEU A 40 26.09 0.57 30.88
N LEU A 41 25.95 -0.10 29.73
CA LEU A 41 27.04 -0.43 28.82
C LEU A 41 26.43 -0.40 27.41
N PHE A 42 27.06 0.33 26.48
CA PHE A 42 26.61 0.67 25.10
C PHE A 42 25.72 1.91 24.95
N ASN A 43 26.33 3.09 25.12
CA ASN A 43 25.85 4.30 24.47
C ASN A 43 26.36 4.33 23.01
N LEU A 44 25.84 3.42 22.17
CA LEU A 44 26.09 3.48 20.72
C LEU A 44 25.22 4.59 20.13
N PRO A 45 25.77 5.53 19.34
CA PRO A 45 24.93 6.48 18.61
C PRO A 45 23.95 5.71 17.73
N ALA A 46 22.67 6.08 17.78
CA ALA A 46 21.65 5.49 16.92
C ALA A 46 22.13 5.51 15.46
N PRO A 47 21.99 4.41 14.69
CA PRO A 47 22.43 4.39 13.31
C PRO A 47 21.64 5.47 12.57
N GLN A 48 22.33 6.51 12.14
CA GLN A 48 21.78 7.51 11.25
C GLN A 48 21.29 6.74 10.02
N LYS A 49 19.97 6.69 9.80
CA LYS A 49 19.38 6.10 8.60
C LYS A 49 19.89 6.89 7.40
N ARG A 50 21.05 6.52 6.89
CA ARG A 50 21.57 7.01 5.63
C ARG A 50 20.61 6.47 4.59
N GLN A 51 19.73 7.32 4.08
CA GLN A 51 18.92 7.01 2.92
C GLN A 51 19.87 6.83 1.75
N VAL A 52 20.33 5.60 1.55
CA VAL A 52 21.06 5.24 0.34
C VAL A 52 19.99 5.04 -0.72
N GLU A 53 19.69 6.10 -1.45
CA GLU A 53 18.96 6.02 -2.72
C GLU A 53 19.67 4.97 -3.60
N PRO A 54 19.06 3.83 -3.96
CA PRO A 54 19.66 2.92 -4.91
C PRO A 54 19.51 3.54 -6.30
N THR A 55 20.31 4.55 -6.59
CA THR A 55 20.37 5.14 -7.92
C THR A 55 21.21 4.22 -8.79
N PHE A 56 20.56 3.48 -9.70
CA PHE A 56 21.24 2.76 -10.77
C PHE A 56 21.89 3.81 -11.69
N LEU A 57 23.13 4.16 -11.41
CA LEU A 57 23.89 5.16 -12.16
C LEU A 57 24.55 4.49 -13.37
N PHE A 58 23.93 4.62 -14.55
CA PHE A 58 24.62 4.48 -15.83
C PHE A 58 24.85 5.89 -16.39
N GLY A 59 26.10 6.37 -16.41
CA GLY A 59 26.45 7.67 -17.01
C GLY A 59 26.10 8.93 -16.19
N GLY A 60 25.94 8.83 -14.87
CA GLY A 60 25.85 10.01 -13.98
C GLY A 60 24.51 10.76 -13.96
N ARG A 61 23.49 10.25 -14.66
CA ARG A 61 22.09 10.70 -14.52
C ARG A 61 21.25 9.53 -14.02
N ALA A 62 20.54 9.72 -12.91
CA ALA A 62 19.41 8.85 -12.59
C ALA A 62 18.43 8.97 -13.76
N LEU A 63 18.24 7.90 -14.54
CA LEU A 63 17.12 7.85 -15.48
C LEU A 63 15.84 7.76 -14.65
N SER A 64 15.34 8.90 -14.18
CA SER A 64 14.05 8.97 -13.49
C SER A 64 12.96 8.73 -14.53
N ILE A 65 12.60 7.46 -14.68
CA ILE A 65 11.45 7.07 -15.50
C ILE A 65 10.23 7.81 -14.96
N SER A 66 9.51 8.48 -15.86
CA SER A 66 8.40 9.35 -15.50
C SER A 66 7.34 8.60 -14.68
N PRO A 67 6.78 9.18 -13.59
CA PRO A 67 5.69 8.57 -12.85
C PRO A 67 4.49 8.18 -13.73
N TRP A 68 4.23 8.94 -14.79
CA TRP A 68 3.21 8.64 -15.79
C TRP A 68 3.42 7.28 -16.47
N PHE A 69 4.66 6.97 -16.84
CA PHE A 69 5.00 5.67 -17.44
C PHE A 69 4.65 4.54 -16.47
N TRP A 70 5.05 4.66 -15.20
CA TRP A 70 4.75 3.65 -14.19
C TRP A 70 3.26 3.51 -13.93
N THR A 71 2.51 4.61 -13.90
CA THR A 71 1.05 4.57 -13.78
C THR A 71 0.41 3.82 -14.95
N LEU A 72 0.80 4.15 -16.18
CA LEU A 72 0.27 3.50 -17.39
C LEU A 72 0.66 2.03 -17.47
N ALA A 73 1.91 1.68 -17.15
CA ALA A 73 2.38 0.30 -17.12
C ALA A 73 1.65 -0.54 -16.06
N ALA A 74 1.45 0.02 -14.86
CA ALA A 74 0.72 -0.62 -13.78
C ALA A 74 -0.76 -0.81 -14.15
N PHE A 75 -1.40 0.19 -14.75
CA PHE A 75 -2.76 0.07 -15.29
C PHE A 75 -2.86 -1.00 -16.37
N ALA A 76 -1.94 -0.99 -17.35
CA ALA A 76 -1.91 -1.95 -18.45
C ALA A 76 -1.76 -3.39 -17.92
N SER A 77 -0.84 -3.61 -16.97
CA SER A 77 -0.69 -4.88 -16.27
C SER A 77 -1.99 -5.32 -15.58
N GLY A 78 -2.60 -4.42 -14.79
CA GLY A 78 -3.88 -4.68 -14.12
C GLY A 78 -5.03 -4.97 -15.07
N SER A 79 -5.00 -4.36 -16.25
CA SER A 79 -6.05 -4.48 -17.26
C SER A 79 -6.17 -5.88 -17.86
N VAL A 80 -5.09 -6.66 -17.85
CA VAL A 80 -5.10 -8.03 -18.40
C VAL A 80 -6.11 -8.88 -17.63
N PRO A 81 -7.15 -9.43 -18.30
CA PRO A 81 -8.24 -10.14 -17.63
C PRO A 81 -7.91 -11.63 -17.48
N TYR A 82 -6.91 -11.99 -16.68
CA TYR A 82 -6.42 -13.38 -16.56
C TYR A 82 -7.50 -14.39 -16.22
N SER A 83 -8.40 -14.07 -15.29
CA SER A 83 -9.57 -14.92 -14.99
C SER A 83 -10.39 -15.25 -16.24
N PHE A 84 -10.70 -14.24 -17.06
CA PHE A 84 -11.43 -14.44 -18.33
C PHE A 84 -10.63 -15.25 -19.34
N LEU A 85 -9.32 -14.98 -19.46
CA LEU A 85 -8.42 -15.70 -20.36
C LEU A 85 -8.32 -17.17 -19.98
N ILE A 86 -8.20 -17.51 -18.71
CA ILE A 86 -8.22 -18.90 -18.23
C ILE A 86 -9.51 -19.60 -18.64
N GLY A 87 -10.66 -18.98 -18.39
CA GLY A 87 -11.96 -19.50 -18.79
C GLY A 87 -12.04 -19.80 -20.29
N LYS A 88 -11.65 -18.82 -21.10
CA LYS A 88 -11.73 -18.89 -22.56
C LYS A 88 -10.72 -19.86 -23.17
N LEU A 89 -9.49 -19.91 -22.66
CA LEU A 89 -8.39 -20.67 -23.27
C LEU A 89 -8.32 -22.10 -22.76
N LEU A 90 -8.53 -22.35 -21.47
CA LEU A 90 -8.42 -23.69 -20.89
C LEU A 90 -9.73 -24.47 -20.95
N PHE A 91 -10.87 -23.78 -20.91
CA PHE A 91 -12.19 -24.42 -20.80
C PHE A 91 -13.14 -24.06 -21.94
N HIS A 92 -12.67 -23.31 -22.94
CA HIS A 92 -13.48 -22.84 -24.07
C HIS A 92 -14.80 -22.18 -23.66
N THR A 93 -14.83 -21.59 -22.46
CA THR A 93 -16.05 -21.11 -21.80
C THR A 93 -15.92 -19.61 -21.55
N ASP A 94 -16.93 -18.84 -21.98
CA ASP A 94 -17.06 -17.46 -21.54
C ASP A 94 -17.59 -17.42 -20.10
N ILE A 95 -16.69 -17.21 -19.14
CA ILE A 95 -17.02 -17.20 -17.71
C ILE A 95 -18.01 -16.09 -17.31
N ARG A 96 -18.25 -15.10 -18.17
CA ARG A 96 -19.28 -14.06 -17.95
C ARG A 96 -20.70 -14.58 -18.16
N LYS A 97 -20.84 -15.77 -18.75
CA LYS A 97 -22.11 -16.49 -18.89
C LYS A 97 -22.36 -17.48 -17.74
N VAL A 98 -21.45 -17.53 -16.76
CA VAL A 98 -21.52 -18.44 -15.61
C VAL A 98 -21.79 -17.64 -14.34
N GLY A 99 -22.60 -18.20 -13.43
CA GLY A 99 -22.74 -17.64 -12.10
C GLY A 99 -23.35 -16.24 -12.07
N ASP A 100 -22.63 -15.28 -11.49
CA ASP A 100 -23.04 -13.88 -11.39
C ASP A 100 -22.58 -13.02 -12.58
N GLY A 101 -21.96 -13.64 -13.59
CA GLY A 101 -21.46 -12.98 -14.79
C GLY A 101 -20.20 -12.13 -14.61
N ASN A 102 -19.63 -12.07 -13.41
CA ASN A 102 -18.38 -11.38 -13.13
C ASN A 102 -17.17 -12.12 -13.76
N PRO A 103 -16.25 -11.45 -14.48
CA PRO A 103 -15.08 -12.09 -15.10
C PRO A 103 -13.95 -12.38 -14.08
N GLY A 104 -14.28 -12.89 -12.90
CA GLY A 104 -13.34 -13.16 -11.80
C GLY A 104 -13.19 -14.65 -11.47
N ALA A 105 -12.24 -14.95 -10.58
CA ALA A 105 -11.86 -16.31 -10.22
C ALA A 105 -13.01 -17.20 -9.72
N THR A 106 -14.03 -16.65 -9.06
CA THR A 106 -15.20 -17.44 -8.62
C THR A 106 -15.93 -18.10 -9.79
N ASN A 107 -16.06 -17.40 -10.92
CA ASN A 107 -16.69 -17.99 -12.12
C ASN A 107 -15.73 -18.89 -12.89
N VAL A 108 -14.41 -18.70 -12.75
CA VAL A 108 -13.42 -19.69 -13.19
C VAL A 108 -13.58 -21.00 -12.40
N ILE A 109 -13.76 -20.93 -11.07
CA ILE A 109 -14.02 -22.13 -10.24
C ILE A 109 -15.27 -22.87 -10.71
N ARG A 110 -16.33 -22.12 -11.03
CA ARG A 110 -17.58 -22.71 -11.53
C ARG A 110 -17.43 -23.34 -12.91
N ALA A 111 -16.57 -22.79 -13.77
CA ALA A 111 -16.35 -23.33 -15.12
C ALA A 111 -15.33 -24.48 -15.16
N GLY A 112 -14.29 -24.45 -14.33
CA GLY A 112 -13.11 -25.30 -14.47
C GLY A 112 -12.47 -25.77 -13.16
N GLY A 113 -13.18 -25.66 -12.03
CA GLY A 113 -12.77 -26.22 -10.75
C GLY A 113 -11.81 -25.35 -9.92
N ARG A 114 -11.50 -25.83 -8.69
CA ARG A 114 -10.76 -25.05 -7.68
C ARG A 114 -9.32 -24.73 -8.08
N LEU A 115 -8.66 -25.64 -8.80
CA LEU A 115 -7.27 -25.45 -9.23
C LEU A 115 -7.13 -24.27 -10.19
N SER A 116 -7.98 -24.21 -11.22
CA SER A 116 -7.98 -23.09 -12.18
C SER A 116 -8.44 -21.78 -11.55
N GLY A 117 -9.37 -21.83 -10.60
CA GLY A 117 -9.70 -20.71 -9.74
C GLY A 117 -8.50 -20.18 -8.95
N GLY A 118 -7.69 -21.08 -8.37
CA GLY A 118 -6.46 -20.73 -7.69
C GLY A 118 -5.46 -20.04 -8.62
N MET A 119 -5.28 -20.55 -9.84
CA MET A 119 -4.45 -19.92 -10.87
C MET A 119 -4.96 -18.51 -11.23
N ALA A 120 -6.28 -18.35 -11.37
CA ALA A 120 -6.90 -17.08 -11.67
C ALA A 120 -6.66 -16.06 -10.55
N VAL A 121 -6.85 -16.45 -9.28
CA VAL A 121 -6.52 -15.61 -8.11
C VAL A 121 -5.05 -15.20 -8.12
N LEU A 122 -4.14 -16.15 -8.36
CA LEU A 122 -2.71 -15.90 -8.36
C LEU A 122 -2.32 -14.89 -9.45
N LEU A 123 -2.76 -15.10 -10.69
CA LEU A 123 -2.45 -14.20 -11.80
C LEU A 123 -3.08 -12.80 -11.62
N ASP A 124 -4.33 -12.73 -11.15
CA ASP A 124 -4.99 -11.46 -10.87
C ASP A 124 -4.39 -10.71 -9.68
N ALA A 125 -3.70 -11.39 -8.77
CA ALA A 125 -2.89 -10.77 -7.72
C ALA A 125 -1.54 -10.29 -8.27
N LEU A 126 -0.80 -11.16 -8.97
CA LEU A 126 0.54 -10.87 -9.49
C LEU A 126 0.59 -9.65 -10.40
N LYS A 127 -0.47 -9.41 -11.18
CA LYS A 127 -0.55 -8.23 -12.05
C LYS A 127 -0.57 -6.89 -11.31
N ALA A 128 -0.91 -6.89 -10.01
CA ALA A 128 -0.70 -5.75 -9.13
C ALA A 128 0.62 -5.87 -8.38
N THR A 129 0.93 -7.05 -7.84
CA THR A 129 2.12 -7.26 -7.01
C THR A 129 3.41 -6.83 -7.73
N ILE A 130 3.57 -7.25 -8.99
CA ILE A 130 4.79 -7.01 -9.76
C ILE A 130 5.00 -5.50 -10.01
N PRO A 131 4.11 -4.77 -10.71
CA PRO A 131 4.37 -3.36 -11.00
C PRO A 131 4.40 -2.49 -9.74
N VAL A 132 3.56 -2.76 -8.74
CA VAL A 132 3.58 -1.98 -7.48
C VAL A 132 4.89 -2.23 -6.72
N GLY A 133 5.33 -3.48 -6.62
CA GLY A 133 6.57 -3.84 -5.93
C GLY A 133 7.81 -3.26 -6.62
N LEU A 134 7.88 -3.31 -7.94
CA LEU A 134 8.98 -2.72 -8.72
C LEU A 134 9.15 -1.21 -8.44
N VAL A 135 8.04 -0.49 -8.34
CA VAL A 135 8.09 0.95 -8.06
C VAL A 135 8.36 1.23 -6.58
N PHE A 136 7.69 0.52 -5.68
CA PHE A 136 7.81 0.72 -4.23
C PHE A 136 9.23 0.43 -3.71
N TYR A 137 9.87 -0.64 -4.22
CA TYR A 137 11.21 -1.03 -3.77
C TYR A 137 12.33 -0.45 -4.65
N GLY A 138 12.06 -0.14 -5.93
CA GLY A 138 13.08 0.31 -6.88
C GLY A 138 13.16 1.82 -7.11
N HIS A 139 12.03 2.53 -7.11
CA HIS A 139 11.97 3.94 -7.55
C HIS A 139 11.52 4.92 -6.46
N ARG A 140 10.63 4.50 -5.55
CA ARG A 140 10.12 5.30 -4.43
C ARG A 140 9.72 6.73 -4.82
N PRO A 141 8.76 6.90 -5.74
CA PRO A 141 8.30 8.22 -6.14
C PRO A 141 7.59 8.93 -4.98
N PRO A 142 7.36 10.26 -5.08
CA PRO A 142 6.62 11.01 -4.07
C PRO A 142 5.27 10.37 -3.73
N ILE A 143 4.82 10.58 -2.49
CA ILE A 143 3.64 9.92 -1.90
C ILE A 143 2.40 9.88 -2.81
N LEU A 144 2.07 11.00 -3.46
CA LEU A 144 0.92 11.09 -4.36
C LEU A 144 1.09 10.19 -5.59
N TRP A 145 2.27 10.19 -6.19
CA TRP A 145 2.59 9.34 -7.34
C TRP A 145 2.60 7.86 -6.95
N MET A 146 3.19 7.51 -5.82
CA MET A 146 3.18 6.13 -5.33
C MET A 146 1.75 5.64 -5.08
N THR A 147 0.88 6.50 -4.53
CA THR A 147 -0.54 6.19 -4.32
C THR A 147 -1.25 5.89 -5.65
N ILE A 148 -1.09 6.76 -6.64
CA ILE A 148 -1.70 6.59 -7.97
C ILE A 148 -1.19 5.30 -8.63
N ILE A 149 0.12 5.05 -8.59
CA ILE A 149 0.73 3.85 -9.17
C ILE A 149 0.26 2.58 -8.46
N ALA A 150 0.14 2.60 -7.12
CA ALA A 150 -0.35 1.45 -6.36
C ALA A 150 -1.81 1.08 -6.70
N LEU A 151 -2.65 2.09 -6.98
CA LEU A 151 -4.07 1.91 -7.31
C LEU A 151 -4.31 1.61 -8.80
N ALA A 152 -3.36 1.95 -9.68
CA ALA A 152 -3.51 1.81 -11.12
C ALA A 152 -3.82 0.37 -11.60
N PRO A 153 -3.19 -0.71 -11.08
CA PRO A 153 -3.54 -2.07 -11.47
C PRO A 153 -4.96 -2.47 -11.07
N LEU A 154 -5.41 -2.02 -9.89
CA LEU A 154 -6.79 -2.25 -9.45
C LEU A 154 -7.77 -1.53 -10.37
N ALA A 155 -7.51 -0.25 -10.68
CA ALA A 155 -8.31 0.48 -11.65
C ALA A 155 -8.33 -0.21 -13.02
N GLY A 156 -7.18 -0.70 -13.51
CA GLY A 156 -7.09 -1.48 -14.75
C GLY A 156 -7.94 -2.75 -14.72
N HIS A 157 -7.94 -3.49 -13.60
CA HIS A 157 -8.74 -4.71 -13.45
C HIS A 157 -10.25 -4.41 -13.42
N LEU A 158 -10.67 -3.32 -12.76
CA LEU A 158 -12.09 -2.92 -12.68
C LEU A 158 -12.60 -2.34 -14.01
N PHE A 159 -11.77 -1.55 -14.67
CA PHE A 159 -12.08 -0.79 -15.88
C PHE A 159 -11.25 -1.31 -17.05
N THR A 160 -11.23 -2.62 -17.25
CA THR A 160 -10.43 -3.24 -18.30
C THR A 160 -10.96 -2.90 -19.70
N PRO A 161 -10.16 -2.31 -20.60
CA PRO A 161 -10.60 -2.00 -21.96
C PRO A 161 -10.87 -3.28 -22.78
N TRP A 162 -10.20 -4.39 -22.43
CA TRP A 162 -10.33 -5.69 -23.10
C TRP A 162 -11.74 -6.29 -23.00
N LEU A 163 -12.50 -5.90 -21.98
CA LEU A 163 -13.88 -6.36 -21.76
C LEU A 163 -14.89 -5.20 -21.83
N GLY A 164 -14.59 -4.16 -22.62
CA GLY A 164 -15.49 -3.03 -22.82
C GLY A 164 -15.71 -2.21 -21.53
N TRP A 165 -14.65 -2.01 -20.75
CA TRP A 165 -14.66 -1.28 -19.48
C TRP A 165 -15.50 -1.93 -18.37
N ARG A 166 -15.75 -3.24 -18.49
CA ARG A 166 -16.50 -4.05 -17.52
C ARG A 166 -15.62 -5.19 -17.00
N GLY A 167 -14.81 -4.87 -15.99
CA GLY A 167 -13.86 -5.78 -15.37
C GLY A 167 -14.41 -6.58 -14.20
N GLY A 168 -13.49 -7.10 -13.39
CA GLY A 168 -13.81 -7.91 -12.22
C GLY A 168 -14.14 -7.09 -10.97
N LYS A 169 -14.30 -7.75 -9.82
CA LYS A 169 -14.59 -7.10 -8.52
C LYS A 169 -13.34 -6.61 -7.75
N GLY A 170 -12.12 -6.96 -8.18
CA GLY A 170 -10.88 -6.39 -7.64
C GLY A 170 -10.34 -6.99 -6.34
N VAL A 171 -10.95 -8.05 -5.80
CA VAL A 171 -10.48 -8.68 -4.55
C VAL A 171 -9.06 -9.25 -4.70
N SER A 172 -8.81 -10.15 -5.66
CA SER A 172 -7.46 -10.74 -5.84
C SER A 172 -6.39 -9.70 -6.18
N THR A 173 -6.73 -8.71 -7.00
CA THR A 173 -5.84 -7.59 -7.31
C THR A 173 -5.55 -6.73 -6.08
N THR A 174 -6.51 -6.60 -5.16
CA THR A 174 -6.31 -5.94 -3.86
C THR A 174 -5.31 -6.71 -2.99
N PHE A 175 -5.44 -8.04 -2.89
CA PHE A 175 -4.44 -8.87 -2.21
C PHE A 175 -3.05 -8.66 -2.81
N GLY A 176 -2.95 -8.64 -4.15
CA GLY A 176 -1.69 -8.45 -4.85
C GLY A 176 -1.03 -7.09 -4.57
N LEU A 177 -1.81 -6.01 -4.57
CA LEU A 177 -1.34 -4.66 -4.27
C LEU A 177 -0.76 -4.58 -2.85
N TRP A 178 -1.47 -5.15 -1.86
CA TRP A 178 -1.04 -5.09 -0.47
C TRP A 178 0.12 -6.05 -0.18
N ALA A 179 0.20 -7.17 -0.91
CA ALA A 179 1.35 -8.06 -0.86
C ALA A 179 2.64 -7.34 -1.30
N ALA A 180 2.57 -6.50 -2.32
CA ALA A 180 3.71 -5.69 -2.75
C ALA A 180 4.15 -4.65 -1.73
N LEU A 181 3.20 -4.04 -1.00
CA LEU A 181 3.52 -2.97 -0.05
C LEU A 181 3.99 -3.49 1.32
N THR A 182 3.50 -4.67 1.72
CA THR A 182 3.62 -5.16 3.11
C THR A 182 4.15 -6.59 3.21
N LEU A 183 4.70 -7.13 2.13
CA LEU A 183 5.31 -8.48 2.07
C LEU A 183 4.40 -9.59 2.61
N GLY A 184 3.08 -9.45 2.46
CA GLY A 184 2.09 -10.44 2.89
C GLY A 184 1.38 -10.15 4.21
N GLU A 185 1.83 -9.19 5.00
CA GLU A 185 1.20 -8.83 6.28
C GLU A 185 -0.27 -8.39 6.11
N VAL A 186 -0.53 -7.35 5.32
CA VAL A 186 -1.91 -6.87 5.09
C VAL A 186 -2.77 -7.90 4.35
N PRO A 187 -2.28 -8.64 3.33
CA PRO A 187 -3.00 -9.77 2.77
C PRO A 187 -3.45 -10.82 3.80
N LEU A 188 -2.63 -11.14 4.79
CA LEU A 188 -3.01 -12.08 5.87
C LEU A 188 -4.12 -11.51 6.76
N ILE A 189 -4.04 -10.22 7.11
CA ILE A 189 -5.09 -9.52 7.88
C ILE A 189 -6.39 -9.47 7.08
N LEU A 190 -6.32 -9.04 5.81
CA LEU A 190 -7.46 -9.00 4.91
C LEU A 190 -8.09 -10.38 4.75
N GLY A 191 -7.27 -11.42 4.52
CA GLY A 191 -7.72 -12.80 4.41
C GLY A 191 -8.40 -13.32 5.67
N SER A 192 -7.86 -13.00 6.85
CA SER A 192 -8.43 -13.37 8.15
C SER A 192 -9.81 -12.73 8.36
N PHE A 193 -9.94 -11.43 8.13
CA PHE A 193 -11.23 -10.75 8.25
C PHE A 193 -12.22 -11.19 7.16
N MET A 194 -11.76 -11.43 5.93
CA MET A 194 -12.62 -11.96 4.89
C MET A 194 -13.15 -13.34 5.26
N LEU A 195 -12.29 -14.22 5.78
CA LEU A 195 -12.71 -15.54 6.24
C LEU A 195 -13.79 -15.42 7.33
N LEU A 196 -13.54 -14.57 8.33
CA LEU A 196 -14.51 -14.27 9.38
C LEU A 196 -15.85 -13.78 8.80
N TYR A 197 -15.83 -12.73 7.97
CA TYR A 197 -17.05 -12.11 7.47
C TYR A 197 -17.77 -12.93 6.40
N ILE A 198 -17.11 -13.80 5.65
CA ILE A 198 -17.79 -14.74 4.75
C ILE A 198 -18.68 -15.71 5.55
N PHE A 199 -18.26 -16.11 6.75
CA PHE A 199 -19.07 -16.96 7.63
C PHE A 199 -20.16 -16.19 8.37
N LEU A 200 -19.97 -14.89 8.65
CA LEU A 200 -20.93 -14.08 9.39
C LEU A 200 -21.94 -13.35 8.51
N ILE A 201 -21.59 -12.97 7.28
CA ILE A 201 -22.38 -12.09 6.41
C ILE A 201 -22.77 -12.84 5.13
N GLU A 202 -24.05 -12.75 4.76
CA GLU A 202 -24.55 -13.38 3.53
C GLU A 202 -24.05 -12.67 2.27
N ASN A 203 -24.00 -11.34 2.34
CA ASN A 203 -23.64 -10.47 1.24
C ASN A 203 -22.12 -10.35 1.11
N SER A 204 -21.58 -10.84 -0.02
CA SER A 204 -20.13 -10.83 -0.28
C SER A 204 -19.51 -9.42 -0.37
N GLY A 205 -20.25 -8.42 -0.85
CA GLY A 205 -19.77 -7.03 -0.91
C GLY A 205 -19.58 -6.43 0.48
N TRP A 206 -20.53 -6.64 1.38
CA TRP A 206 -20.37 -6.22 2.78
C TRP A 206 -19.23 -6.96 3.49
N ALA A 207 -19.06 -8.27 3.23
CA ALA A 207 -17.95 -9.01 3.80
C ALA A 207 -16.59 -8.41 3.39
N VAL A 208 -16.42 -8.03 2.12
CA VAL A 208 -15.20 -7.35 1.62
C VAL A 208 -15.02 -5.98 2.29
N MET A 209 -16.06 -5.15 2.34
CA MET A 209 -15.96 -3.80 2.91
C MET A 209 -15.68 -3.82 4.41
N LEU A 210 -16.30 -4.72 5.17
CA LEU A 210 -16.01 -4.90 6.59
C LEU A 210 -14.58 -5.41 6.82
N SER A 211 -14.07 -6.25 5.92
CA SER A 211 -12.67 -6.68 5.98
C SER A 211 -11.70 -5.53 5.74
N MET A 212 -12.05 -4.58 4.87
CA MET A 212 -11.27 -3.35 4.69
C MET A 212 -11.25 -2.48 5.96
N LEU A 213 -12.32 -2.45 6.76
CA LEU A 213 -12.29 -1.77 8.07
C LEU A 213 -11.31 -2.44 9.05
N GLY A 214 -11.22 -3.77 9.03
CA GLY A 214 -10.21 -4.51 9.78
C GLY A 214 -8.78 -4.15 9.36
N VAL A 215 -8.54 -4.03 8.05
CA VAL A 215 -7.26 -3.53 7.51
C VAL A 215 -6.99 -2.09 7.97
N LEU A 216 -7.98 -1.20 7.95
CA LEU A 216 -7.81 0.17 8.45
C LEU A 216 -7.37 0.19 9.91
N GLY A 217 -8.04 -0.58 10.77
CA GLY A 217 -7.68 -0.69 12.18
C GLY A 217 -6.24 -1.17 12.36
N HIS A 218 -5.82 -2.18 11.60
CA HIS A 218 -4.45 -2.68 11.60
C HIS A 218 -3.44 -1.61 11.16
N LEU A 219 -3.72 -0.88 10.07
CA LEU A 219 -2.85 0.19 9.58
C LEU A 219 -2.73 1.32 10.59
N LEU A 220 -3.83 1.77 11.20
CA LEU A 220 -3.79 2.86 12.18
C LEU A 220 -2.96 2.52 13.42
N VAL A 221 -2.91 1.25 13.82
CA VAL A 221 -2.16 0.79 14.99
C VAL A 221 -0.70 0.50 14.65
N ASN A 222 -0.44 -0.24 13.55
CA ASN A 222 0.88 -0.81 13.27
C ASN A 222 1.65 -0.04 12.19
N HIS A 223 0.95 0.69 11.31
CA HIS A 223 1.53 1.41 10.17
C HIS A 223 0.85 2.77 9.95
N PRO A 224 0.96 3.74 10.89
CA PRO A 224 0.35 5.07 10.75
C PRO A 224 1.09 5.96 9.71
N ASP A 225 1.40 5.38 8.55
CA ASP A 225 2.03 6.03 7.40
C ASP A 225 0.94 6.64 6.49
N PRO A 226 1.01 7.96 6.20
CA PRO A 226 0.08 8.62 5.30
C PRO A 226 -0.04 7.94 3.91
N LEU A 227 1.03 7.34 3.39
CA LEU A 227 1.01 6.64 2.10
C LEU A 227 0.05 5.46 2.13
N PHE A 228 0.14 4.62 3.17
CA PHE A 228 -0.70 3.44 3.29
C PHE A 228 -2.15 3.81 3.54
N LEU A 229 -2.42 4.89 4.28
CA LEU A 229 -3.78 5.41 4.48
C LEU A 229 -4.37 5.94 3.18
N LEU A 230 -3.62 6.69 2.37
CA LEU A 230 -4.10 7.17 1.07
C LEU A 230 -4.39 6.02 0.09
N ILE A 231 -3.51 5.02 0.06
CA ILE A 231 -3.71 3.81 -0.74
C ILE A 231 -4.95 3.05 -0.24
N TRP A 232 -5.13 2.91 1.07
CA TRP A 232 -6.30 2.26 1.65
C TRP A 232 -7.59 2.99 1.29
N ILE A 233 -7.64 4.32 1.40
CA ILE A 233 -8.80 5.13 1.04
C ILE A 233 -9.16 4.89 -0.44
N GLY A 234 -8.19 5.03 -1.34
CA GLY A 234 -8.43 4.81 -2.77
C GLY A 234 -8.85 3.38 -3.10
N ASN A 235 -8.25 2.39 -2.45
CA ASN A 235 -8.60 0.98 -2.61
C ASN A 235 -10.03 0.70 -2.12
N ALA A 236 -10.41 1.24 -0.96
CA ALA A 236 -11.76 1.10 -0.39
C ALA A 236 -12.81 1.76 -1.28
N ILE A 237 -12.53 2.94 -1.85
CA ILE A 237 -13.44 3.61 -2.81
C ILE A 237 -13.63 2.74 -4.06
N LEU A 238 -12.53 2.23 -4.65
CA LEU A 238 -12.59 1.39 -5.85
C LEU A 238 -13.33 0.07 -5.60
N LEU A 239 -13.08 -0.59 -4.46
CA LEU A 239 -13.82 -1.80 -4.07
C LEU A 239 -15.29 -1.50 -3.78
N GLY A 240 -15.58 -0.41 -3.09
CA GLY A 240 -16.96 0.04 -2.85
C GLY A 240 -17.70 0.28 -4.16
N TRP A 241 -17.06 0.90 -5.15
CA TRP A 241 -17.61 1.02 -6.49
C TRP A 241 -17.83 -0.34 -7.16
N ALA A 242 -16.84 -1.25 -7.10
CA ALA A 242 -16.93 -2.57 -7.71
C ALA A 242 -18.06 -3.43 -7.10
N HIS A 243 -18.31 -3.28 -5.80
CA HIS A 243 -19.33 -4.00 -5.04
C HIS A 243 -20.64 -3.20 -4.85
N ARG A 244 -20.80 -2.05 -5.52
CA ARG A 244 -21.97 -1.15 -5.37
C ARG A 244 -23.33 -1.83 -5.51
N ALA A 245 -23.44 -2.84 -6.37
CA ALA A 245 -24.68 -3.59 -6.55
C ALA A 245 -25.01 -4.42 -5.30
N ASP A 246 -24.00 -5.08 -4.72
CA ASP A 246 -24.13 -5.84 -3.48
C ASP A 246 -24.47 -4.91 -2.31
N LEU A 247 -23.83 -3.73 -2.23
CA LEU A 247 -23.97 -2.75 -1.16
C LEU A 247 -25.32 -2.00 -1.13
N ARG A 248 -26.16 -2.13 -2.17
CA ARG A 248 -27.54 -1.59 -2.16
C ARG A 248 -28.46 -2.29 -1.17
N THR A 249 -28.12 -3.53 -0.81
CA THR A 249 -28.88 -4.30 0.18
C THR A 249 -28.26 -4.13 1.56
N ARG A 250 -29.07 -4.18 2.62
CA ARG A 250 -28.55 -4.12 4.00
C ARG A 250 -27.73 -5.39 4.32
N PRO A 251 -26.65 -5.29 5.12
CA PRO A 251 -25.92 -6.46 5.55
C PRO A 251 -26.85 -7.36 6.38
N ARG A 252 -26.90 -8.65 6.02
CA ARG A 252 -27.63 -9.68 6.76
C ARG A 252 -26.66 -10.67 7.34
N LEU A 253 -26.85 -11.00 8.60
CA LEU A 253 -26.12 -12.08 9.24
C LEU A 253 -26.55 -13.40 8.60
N ARG A 254 -25.57 -14.26 8.33
CA ARG A 254 -25.82 -15.59 7.80
C ARG A 254 -26.54 -16.40 8.87
N SER A 255 -27.79 -16.77 8.62
CA SER A 255 -28.51 -17.65 9.52
C SER A 255 -27.90 -19.06 9.44
N ARG A 256 -27.11 -19.44 10.45
CA ARG A 256 -26.60 -20.82 10.57
C ARG A 256 -27.67 -21.82 11.01
N TRP A 257 -28.90 -21.36 11.25
CA TRP A 257 -29.99 -22.16 11.80
C TRP A 257 -31.30 -21.84 11.07
N GLY A 258 -31.63 -22.64 10.05
CA GLY A 258 -32.82 -22.45 9.22
C GLY A 258 -33.00 -23.49 8.12
N ARG A 259 -33.23 -24.74 8.54
CA ARG A 259 -33.90 -25.86 7.82
C ARG A 259 -33.35 -26.26 6.43
N ASN A 260 -32.66 -27.41 6.41
CA ASN A 260 -33.04 -28.61 5.66
C ASN A 260 -32.08 -29.74 6.06
N LEU A 261 -32.41 -30.45 7.15
CA LEU A 261 -32.01 -31.84 7.27
C LEU A 261 -33.02 -32.61 6.40
N PRO A 262 -32.60 -33.36 5.36
CA PRO A 262 -33.46 -34.38 4.77
C PRO A 262 -33.79 -35.47 5.80
#